data_AF-A0A0D9V2M9-F1
#
_entry.id   AF-A0A0D9V2M9-F1
#
_cell.length_a   1.000
_cell.length_b   1.000
_cell.length_c   1.000
_cell.angle_alpha   90.00
_cell.angle_beta   90.00
_cell.angle_gamma   90.00
#
_symmetry.space_group_name_H-M   'P 1'
#
loop_
_entity.id
_entity.type
_entity.pdbx_description
1 polymer ?
#
loop_
_entity_poly.entity_id
_entity_poly.type
_entity_poly.pdbx_seq_one_letter_code
_entity_poly.pdbx_strand_id
1 'polypeptide(L)'
;MARTATTPLTPPSIVAAVTSLLLVVFGDAITTATASPKAPASTSGCIASEREALLSFKAAITSDPSNRLSSWLGEDCCKWSGVRCSRTGHVVILNLSNTEGNLTIPMEG
;
A
#
# COMPACT_ATOMS: atom_id res chain seq x y z
N MET A 1 -53.44 -2.13 -20.33
CA MET A 1 -52.37 -2.32 -19.35
C MET A 1 -51.40 -1.14 -19.45
N ALA A 2 -51.58 -0.10 -18.64
CA ALA A 2 -50.59 0.98 -18.52
C ALA A 2 -50.15 0.98 -17.06
N ARG A 3 -48.89 0.61 -16.81
CA ARG A 3 -48.32 0.61 -15.46
C ARG A 3 -48.07 2.06 -15.08
N THR A 4 -48.79 2.55 -14.07
CA THR A 4 -48.52 3.84 -13.44
C THR A 4 -47.15 3.74 -12.77
N ALA A 5 -46.18 4.50 -13.28
CA ALA A 5 -44.90 4.67 -12.63
C ALA A 5 -45.10 5.60 -11.43
N THR A 6 -45.26 5.02 -10.24
CA THR A 6 -45.24 5.76 -8.98
C THR A 6 -43.81 6.27 -8.77
N THR A 7 -43.54 7.51 -9.13
CA THR A 7 -42.33 8.21 -8.70
C THR A 7 -42.42 8.47 -7.19
N PRO A 8 -41.46 8.00 -6.38
CA PRO A 8 -41.43 8.34 -4.95
C PRO A 8 -41.18 9.84 -4.78
N LEU A 9 -42.18 10.52 -4.23
CA LEU A 9 -42.16 11.93 -3.84
C LEU A 9 -41.33 12.11 -2.57
N THR A 10 -40.01 12.02 -2.68
CA THR A 10 -39.11 12.55 -1.65
C THR A 10 -38.97 14.06 -1.84
N PRO A 11 -39.14 14.89 -0.80
CA PRO A 11 -39.03 16.34 -0.93
C PRO A 11 -37.65 16.77 -1.48
N PRO A 12 -37.58 17.81 -2.32
CA PRO A 12 -36.37 18.21 -3.06
C PRO A 12 -35.17 18.49 -2.16
N SER A 13 -35.41 18.88 -0.91
CA SER A 13 -34.38 19.15 0.10
C SER A 13 -33.59 17.90 0.51
N ILE A 14 -34.24 16.73 0.52
CA ILE A 14 -33.58 15.47 0.91
C ILE A 14 -32.63 15.03 -0.19
N VAL A 15 -33.04 15.14 -1.46
CA VAL A 15 -32.23 14.79 -2.64
C VAL A 15 -30.98 15.69 -2.74
N ALA A 16 -31.11 16.98 -2.44
CA ALA A 16 -29.98 17.91 -2.36
C ALA A 16 -29.02 17.58 -1.20
N ALA A 17 -29.57 17.17 -0.04
CA ALA A 17 -28.77 16.77 1.11
C ALA A 17 -28.00 15.45 0.83
N VAL A 18 -28.64 14.43 0.25
CA VAL A 18 -27.95 13.17 -0.08
C VAL A 18 -26.93 13.32 -1.21
N THR A 19 -27.21 14.12 -2.24
CA THR A 19 -26.22 14.41 -3.30
C THR A 19 -25.03 15.21 -2.78
N SER A 20 -25.26 16.20 -1.91
CA SER A 20 -24.18 16.94 -1.24
C SER A 20 -23.36 16.03 -0.32
N LEU A 21 -24.01 15.14 0.43
CA LEU A 21 -23.32 14.21 1.32
C LEU A 21 -22.51 13.16 0.54
N LEU A 22 -23.03 12.67 -0.60
CA LEU A 22 -22.32 11.73 -1.47
C LEU A 22 -21.11 12.39 -2.14
N LEU A 23 -21.21 13.63 -2.63
CA LEU A 23 -20.07 14.34 -3.21
C LEU A 23 -18.95 14.60 -2.19
N VAL A 24 -19.28 14.85 -0.92
CA VAL A 24 -18.29 15.03 0.16
C VAL A 24 -17.63 13.69 0.57
N VAL A 25 -18.35 12.56 0.47
CA VAL A 25 -17.79 11.22 0.79
C VAL A 25 -16.94 10.65 -0.34
N PHE A 26 -17.28 10.94 -1.61
CA PHE A 26 -16.55 10.46 -2.78
C PHE A 26 -15.53 11.46 -3.35
N GLY A 27 -15.62 12.73 -2.97
CA GLY A 27 -14.77 13.82 -3.44
C GLY A 27 -14.06 14.51 -2.29
N ASP A 28 -13.00 13.88 -1.76
CA ASP A 28 -11.74 14.59 -1.50
C ASP A 28 -10.64 13.59 -1.09
N ALA A 29 -10.00 13.05 -2.12
CA ALA A 29 -8.55 12.99 -2.16
C ALA A 29 -8.10 13.28 -3.59
N ILE A 30 -8.30 14.53 -4.06
CA ILE A 30 -7.43 15.04 -5.13
C ILE A 30 -6.09 15.35 -4.46
N THR A 31 -5.30 14.31 -4.21
CA THR A 31 -3.87 14.51 -4.01
C THR A 31 -3.31 14.90 -5.36
N THR A 32 -3.05 16.19 -5.53
CA THR A 32 -2.18 16.69 -6.59
C THR A 32 -0.90 15.86 -6.56
N ALA A 33 -0.70 15.04 -7.59
CA ALA A 33 0.60 14.44 -7.86
C ALA A 33 1.54 15.58 -8.28
N THR A 34 2.08 16.29 -7.28
CA THR A 34 3.25 17.11 -7.50
C THR A 34 4.34 16.15 -7.94
N ALA A 35 4.88 16.36 -9.14
CA ALA A 35 6.06 15.66 -9.59
C ALA A 35 7.11 15.78 -8.48
N SER A 36 7.49 14.63 -7.91
CA SER A 36 8.42 14.56 -6.80
C SER A 36 9.71 15.28 -7.20
N PRO A 37 10.13 16.35 -6.51
CA PRO A 37 11.47 16.88 -6.71
C PRO A 37 12.40 15.73 -6.36
N LYS A 38 13.17 15.25 -7.35
CA LYS A 38 14.13 14.16 -7.18
C LYS A 38 15.11 14.58 -6.09
N ALA A 39 14.82 14.16 -4.86
CA ALA A 39 15.61 14.48 -3.70
C ALA A 39 17.02 13.91 -3.94
N PRO A 40 18.08 14.61 -3.50
CA PRO A 40 19.40 14.02 -3.50
C PRO A 40 19.33 12.71 -2.73
N ALA A 41 19.70 11.62 -3.39
CA ALA A 41 19.71 10.29 -2.81
C ALA A 41 20.53 10.34 -1.51
N SER A 42 19.84 10.25 -0.38
CA SER A 42 20.45 10.24 0.94
C SER A 42 21.45 9.09 0.98
N THR A 43 22.71 9.42 1.24
CA THR A 43 23.88 8.53 1.22
C THR A 43 23.87 7.43 2.30
N SER A 44 22.73 7.11 2.90
CA SER A 44 22.60 6.05 3.91
C SER A 44 21.29 5.24 3.86
N GLY A 45 20.34 5.53 2.98
CA GLY A 45 19.02 4.88 3.00
C GLY A 45 18.31 4.88 1.65
N CYS A 46 17.12 4.27 1.60
CA CYS A 46 16.29 4.30 0.41
C CYS A 46 15.48 5.59 0.30
N ILE A 47 14.87 5.82 -0.86
CA ILE A 47 14.07 7.03 -1.11
C ILE A 47 12.85 7.06 -0.17
N ALA A 48 12.55 8.22 0.40
CA ALA A 48 11.46 8.39 1.37
C ALA A 48 10.10 7.88 0.86
N SER A 49 9.77 8.13 -0.41
CA SER A 49 8.54 7.63 -1.03
C SER A 49 8.51 6.11 -1.18
N GLU A 50 9.65 5.47 -1.48
CA GLU A 50 9.75 4.01 -1.55
C GLU A 50 9.62 3.38 -0.16
N ARG A 51 10.24 4.00 0.85
CA ARG A 51 10.08 3.61 2.25
C ARG A 51 8.62 3.66 2.69
N GLU A 52 7.92 4.76 2.40
CA GLU A 52 6.50 4.93 2.72
C GLU A 52 5.63 3.88 2.02
N ALA A 53 5.88 3.62 0.73
CA ALA A 53 5.19 2.57 -0.01
C ALA A 53 5.38 1.18 0.61
N LEU A 54 6.62 0.85 1.04
CA LEU A 54 6.91 -0.42 1.71
C LEU A 54 6.26 -0.51 3.09
N LEU A 55 6.20 0.58 3.86
CA LEU A 55 5.49 0.59 5.15
C LEU A 55 3.98 0.46 4.98
N SER A 56 3.41 1.11 3.96
CA SER A 56 2.01 0.92 3.58
C SER A 56 1.73 -0.53 3.19
N PHE A 57 2.63 -1.14 2.41
CA PHE A 57 2.57 -2.55 2.06
C PHE A 57 2.62 -3.46 3.28
N LYS A 58 3.53 -3.20 4.25
CA LYS A 58 3.59 -3.92 5.52
C LYS A 58 2.28 -3.80 6.31
N ALA A 59 1.70 -2.61 6.40
CA ALA A 59 0.45 -2.38 7.13
C ALA A 59 -0.74 -3.11 6.47
N ALA A 60 -0.72 -3.31 5.16
CA ALA A 60 -1.72 -4.06 4.43
C ALA A 60 -1.63 -5.58 4.67
N ILE A 61 -0.49 -6.09 5.16
CA ILE A 61 -0.31 -7.51 5.48
C ILE A 61 -0.79 -7.78 6.91
N THR A 62 -1.93 -8.46 7.03
CA THR A 62 -2.60 -8.74 8.30
C THR A 62 -2.06 -9.98 9.03
N SER A 63 -1.33 -10.86 8.33
CA SER A 63 -0.76 -12.08 8.89
C SER A 63 0.61 -12.35 8.29
N ASP A 64 1.64 -12.28 9.15
CA ASP A 64 3.04 -12.58 8.83
C ASP A 64 3.59 -13.63 9.82
N PRO A 65 3.15 -14.90 9.75
CA PRO A 65 3.54 -15.93 10.70
C PRO A 65 5.05 -16.24 10.67
N SER A 66 5.69 -16.03 9.52
CA SER A 66 7.13 -16.22 9.33
C SER A 66 7.96 -14.99 9.72
N ASN A 67 7.33 -13.91 10.21
CA ASN A 67 7.97 -12.66 10.63
C ASN A 67 8.92 -12.06 9.57
N ARG A 68 8.58 -12.18 8.28
CA ARG A 68 9.43 -11.70 7.17
C ARG A 68 9.59 -10.18 7.18
N LEU A 69 8.56 -9.47 7.64
CA LEU A 69 8.49 -8.01 7.65
C LEU A 69 8.91 -7.41 9.00
N SER A 70 9.37 -8.24 9.93
CA SER A 70 9.79 -7.81 11.29
C SER A 70 10.89 -6.75 11.26
N SER A 71 11.87 -6.93 10.37
CA SER A 71 13.01 -6.02 10.18
C SER A 71 12.65 -4.67 9.53
N TRP A 72 11.42 -4.50 9.06
CA TRP A 72 10.99 -3.28 8.36
C TRP A 72 10.64 -2.19 9.37
N LEU A 73 11.68 -1.56 9.91
CA LEU A 73 11.60 -0.46 10.86
C LEU A 73 12.68 0.59 10.57
N GLY A 74 12.39 1.86 10.90
CA GLY A 74 13.37 2.95 10.79
C GLY A 74 13.52 3.52 9.37
N GLU A 75 14.64 4.17 9.13
CA GLU A 75 14.84 5.01 7.94
C GLU A 75 15.53 4.30 6.77
N ASP A 76 16.40 3.34 7.07
CA ASP A 76 17.27 2.69 6.10
C ASP A 76 16.60 1.43 5.51
N CYS A 77 15.61 1.58 4.62
CA CYS A 77 14.91 0.39 4.12
C CYS A 77 15.78 -0.58 3.31
N CYS A 78 16.95 -0.15 2.83
CA CYS A 78 17.94 -1.03 2.22
C CYS A 78 18.53 -2.07 3.19
N LYS A 79 18.37 -1.87 4.51
CA LYS A 79 18.78 -2.83 5.55
C LYS A 79 17.65 -3.78 5.94
N TRP A 80 16.44 -3.58 5.41
CA TRP A 80 15.30 -4.45 5.70
C TRP A 80 15.47 -5.80 5.02
N SER A 81 15.04 -6.86 5.70
CA SER A 81 15.08 -8.22 5.18
C SER A 81 14.24 -8.32 3.91
N GLY A 82 14.82 -8.94 2.88
CA GLY A 82 14.21 -9.08 1.56
C GLY A 82 14.28 -7.84 0.67
N VAL A 83 14.77 -6.70 1.14
CA VAL A 83 14.89 -5.47 0.34
C VAL A 83 16.31 -5.32 -0.20
N ARG A 84 16.45 -5.03 -1.50
CA ARG A 84 17.75 -4.63 -2.08
C ARG A 84 17.60 -3.32 -2.82
N CYS A 85 18.54 -2.42 -2.56
CA CYS A 85 18.63 -1.13 -3.20
C CYS A 85 19.72 -1.08 -4.28
N SER A 86 19.53 -0.17 -5.25
CA SER A 86 20.56 0.29 -6.18
C SER A 86 21.55 1.25 -5.49
N ARG A 87 22.64 1.59 -6.18
CA ARG A 87 23.64 2.58 -5.71
C ARG A 87 23.05 3.97 -5.46
N THR A 88 21.90 4.27 -6.05
CA THR A 88 21.17 5.53 -5.91
C THR A 88 20.09 5.47 -4.81
N GLY A 89 20.02 4.40 -4.02
CA GLY A 89 19.01 4.23 -2.98
C GLY A 89 17.64 3.75 -3.47
N HIS A 90 17.48 3.47 -4.77
CA HIS A 90 16.23 2.93 -5.31
C HIS A 90 16.03 1.46 -4.91
N VAL A 91 14.88 1.09 -4.38
CA VAL A 91 14.53 -0.32 -4.16
C VAL A 91 14.32 -1.01 -5.51
N VAL A 92 15.18 -1.98 -5.80
CA VAL A 92 15.16 -2.73 -7.08
C VAL A 92 14.67 -4.16 -6.91
N ILE A 93 14.74 -4.72 -5.70
CA ILE A 93 14.27 -6.07 -5.40
C ILE A 93 13.56 -6.06 -4.05
N LEU A 94 12.41 -6.72 -4.03
CA LEU A 94 11.64 -7.07 -2.84
C LEU A 94 11.39 -8.59 -2.86
N ASN A 95 11.99 -9.32 -1.92
CA ASN A 95 11.86 -10.76 -1.78
C ASN A 95 11.11 -11.13 -0.51
N LEU A 96 9.92 -11.72 -0.68
CA LEU A 96 9.04 -12.20 0.39
C LEU A 96 8.77 -13.70 0.29
N SER A 97 9.54 -14.42 -0.53
CA SER A 97 9.33 -15.84 -0.78
C SER A 97 9.48 -16.65 0.51
N ASN A 98 8.55 -17.58 0.73
CA ASN A 98 8.70 -18.57 1.77
C ASN A 98 9.54 -19.73 1.23
N THR A 99 10.85 -19.71 1.48
CA THR A 99 11.71 -20.86 1.19
C THR A 99 11.52 -21.93 2.27
N GLU A 100 10.31 -22.48 2.38
CA GLU A 100 10.07 -23.71 3.14
C GLU A 100 10.31 -24.89 2.21
N GLY A 101 11.52 -25.43 2.31
CA GLY A 101 11.96 -26.54 1.47
C GLY A 101 13.37 -26.99 1.82
N ASN A 102 13.68 -27.11 3.12
CA ASN A 102 14.82 -27.92 3.52
C ASN A 102 14.38 -29.38 3.41
N LEU A 103 14.55 -29.99 2.23
CA LEU A 103 14.55 -31.43 2.10
C LEU A 103 15.83 -31.94 2.77
N THR A 104 15.83 -32.04 4.10
CA THR A 104 16.73 -32.96 4.79
C THR A 104 16.23 -34.36 4.47
N ILE A 105 16.76 -34.95 3.39
CA ILE A 105 16.74 -36.40 3.24
C ILE A 105 17.71 -36.92 4.32
N PRO A 106 17.26 -37.65 5.35
CA PRO A 106 18.20 -38.36 6.20
C PRO A 106 18.85 -39.44 5.33
N MET A 107 20.16 -39.34 5.14
CA MET A 107 20.98 -40.49 4.78
C MET A 107 21.06 -41.35 6.04
N GLU A 108 20.07 -42.22 6.25
CA GLU A 108 20.19 -43.33 7.19
C GLU A 108 21.33 -44.23 6.70
N GLY A 109 22.30 -44.45 7.58
CA GLY A 109 23.36 -45.44 7.45
C GLY A 109 23.24 -46.46 8.58
#